data_AF-A0A2V4N419-F1
#
_entry.id   AF-A0A2V4N419-F1
#
_cell.length_a   1.000
_cell.length_b   1.000
_cell.length_c   1.000
_cell.angle_alpha   90.00
_cell.angle_beta   90.00
_cell.angle_gamma   90.00
#
_symmetry.space_group_name_H-M   'P 1'
#
loop_
_entity.id
_entity.type
_entity.pdbx_description
1 polymer ?
#
loop_
_entity_poly.entity_id
_entity_poly.type
_entity_poly.pdbx_seq_one_letter_code
_entity_poly.pdbx_strand_id
1 'polypeptide(L)' 'MPNDPAEPLPVLRETAFGTAKLMPDLDCPGGWRLTMDGTPQSYVDLTHPQHLEFEYTHRLGHRADTVAPPGPPLAVLHLG' A
#
# COMPACT_ATOMS: atom_id res chain seq x y z
N MET A 1 -17.84 4.09 25.56
CA MET A 1 -17.33 5.02 24.55
C MET A 1 -17.77 4.49 23.20
N PRO A 2 -18.59 5.21 22.42
CA PRO A 2 -18.86 4.80 21.05
C PRO A 2 -17.55 4.96 20.26
N ASN A 3 -17.17 3.90 19.53
CA ASN A 3 -15.98 3.88 18.68
C ASN A 3 -16.14 4.96 17.59
N ASP A 4 -15.24 5.94 17.54
CA ASP A 4 -15.22 6.92 16.45
C ASP A 4 -14.87 6.16 15.15
N PRO A 5 -15.71 6.16 14.10
CA PRO A 5 -15.43 5.43 12.86
C PRO A 5 -14.16 5.93 12.13
N ALA A 6 -13.55 7.03 12.59
CA ALA A 6 -12.35 7.61 12.01
C ALA A 6 -11.02 7.07 12.60
N GLU A 7 -11.04 6.32 13.70
CA GLU A 7 -9.79 5.77 14.25
C GLU A 7 -9.35 4.57 13.41
N PRO A 8 -8.18 4.64 12.75
CA PRO A 8 -7.71 3.54 11.92
C PRO A 8 -7.32 2.39 12.85
N LEU A 9 -8.14 1.33 12.85
CA LEU A 9 -7.91 0.13 13.65
C LEU A 9 -7.31 -0.99 12.79
N PRO A 10 -6.45 -1.85 13.36
CA PRO A 10 -5.97 -3.04 12.66
C PRO A 10 -7.14 -3.90 12.15
N VAL A 11 -7.05 -4.36 10.90
CA VAL A 11 -8.06 -5.21 10.27
C VAL A 11 -7.44 -6.57 9.94
N LEU A 12 -8.08 -7.64 10.39
CA LEU A 12 -7.71 -9.01 10.03
C LEU A 12 -8.85 -9.67 9.24
N ARG A 13 -8.55 -10.29 8.10
CA ARG A 13 -9.54 -10.96 7.25
C ARG A 13 -8.96 -12.23 6.63
N GLU A 14 -9.76 -13.28 6.60
CA GLU A 14 -9.52 -14.45 5.75
C GLU A 14 -9.79 -14.08 4.30
N THR A 15 -8.91 -14.55 3.40
CA THR A 15 -9.05 -14.38 1.95
C THR A 15 -8.91 -15.73 1.26
N ALA A 16 -9.15 -15.78 -0.05
CA ALA A 16 -8.89 -16.98 -0.83
C ALA A 16 -7.40 -17.38 -0.89
N PHE A 17 -6.49 -16.49 -0.47
CA PHE A 17 -5.04 -16.63 -0.60
C PHE A 17 -4.29 -16.57 0.74
N GLY A 18 -4.99 -16.79 1.87
CA GLY A 18 -4.44 -16.73 3.22
C GLY A 18 -5.03 -15.59 4.06
N THR A 19 -4.45 -15.36 5.24
CA THR A 19 -4.93 -14.36 6.19
C THR A 19 -4.28 -13.00 5.89
N ALA A 20 -5.10 -12.01 5.53
CA ALA A 20 -4.71 -10.63 5.32
C ALA A 20 -4.80 -9.82 6.62
N LYS A 21 -3.72 -9.11 6.96
CA LYS A 21 -3.69 -8.16 8.07
C LYS A 21 -3.28 -6.78 7.58
N LEU A 22 -4.17 -5.81 7.77
CA LEU A 22 -3.89 -4.39 7.60
C LEU A 22 -3.55 -3.80 8.97
N MET A 23 -2.39 -3.17 9.08
CA MET A 23 -1.98 -2.45 10.27
C MET A 23 -1.81 -0.97 9.95
N PRO A 24 -2.47 -0.06 10.69
CA PRO A 24 -2.18 1.35 10.59
C PRO A 24 -0.77 1.64 11.09
N ASP A 25 -0.09 2.57 10.44
CA ASP A 25 1.19 3.11 10.88
C ASP A 25 0.93 4.23 11.91
N LEU A 26 1.56 4.12 13.08
CA LEU A 26 1.39 5.10 14.15
C LEU A 26 2.23 6.37 13.91
N ASP A 27 3.30 6.26 13.12
CA ASP A 27 4.22 7.36 12.83
C ASP A 27 3.84 8.09 11.55
N CYS A 28 3.05 7.45 10.67
CA CYS A 28 2.57 8.02 9.42
C CYS A 28 1.02 8.09 9.42
N PRO A 29 0.43 9.28 9.62
CA PRO A 29 -1.01 9.46 9.50
C PRO A 29 -1.51 9.08 8.09
N GLY A 30 -2.31 8.01 8.00
CA GLY A 30 -2.76 7.46 6.72
C GLY A 30 -1.85 6.39 6.12
N GLY A 31 -0.76 6.05 6.80
CA GLY A 31 0.08 4.90 6.51
C GLY A 31 -0.60 3.58 6.87
N TRP A 32 -0.52 2.61 5.98
CA TRP A 32 -1.06 1.26 6.17
C TRP A 32 -0.11 0.21 5.63
N ARG A 33 0.19 -0.79 6.46
CA ARG A 33 0.95 -1.98 6.07
C ARG A 33 0.03 -3.18 5.88
N LEU A 34 0.20 -3.89 4.77
CA LEU A 34 -0.42 -5.17 4.50
C LEU A 34 0.57 -6.31 4.75
N THR A 35 0.16 -7.29 5.54
CA THR A 35 0.81 -8.60 5.60
C THR A 35 -0.17 -9.70 5.17
N MET A 36 0.38 -10.75 4.54
CA MET A 36 -0.34 -11.99 4.23
C MET A 36 0.37 -13.12 4.97
N ASP A 37 -0.36 -13.86 5.79
CA ASP A 37 0.17 -14.94 6.63
C ASP A 37 1.42 -14.51 7.44
N GLY A 38 1.40 -13.26 7.94
CA GLY A 38 2.49 -12.66 8.69
C GLY A 38 3.65 -12.13 7.85
N THR A 39 3.68 -12.41 6.54
CA THR A 39 4.70 -11.91 5.62
C THR A 39 4.32 -10.53 5.09
N PRO A 40 5.17 -9.49 5.22
CA PRO A 40 4.93 -8.19 4.60
C PRO A 40 4.74 -8.29 3.08
N GLN A 41 3.68 -7.68 2.57
CA GLN A 41 3.37 -7.66 1.14
C GLN A 41 3.44 -6.25 0.56
N SER A 42 2.89 -5.25 1.25
CA SER A 42 2.78 -3.89 0.71
C SER A 42 2.62 -2.85 1.82
N TYR A 43 2.85 -1.59 1.46
CA TYR A 43 2.62 -0.40 2.27
C TYR A 43 2.07 0.72 1.40
N VAL A 44 1.14 1.50 1.95
CA VAL A 44 0.61 2.70 1.30
C VAL A 44 0.54 3.84 2.30
N ASP A 45 0.93 5.04 1.88
CA ASP A 45 0.59 6.29 2.55
C ASP A 45 -0.54 6.96 1.77
N LEU A 46 -1.73 7.02 2.37
CA LEU A 46 -2.92 7.62 1.75
C LEU A 46 -2.83 9.15 1.62
N THR A 47 -1.92 9.78 2.36
CA THR A 47 -1.66 11.23 2.32
C THR A 47 -0.53 11.58 1.36
N HIS A 48 0.42 10.66 1.15
CA HIS A 48 1.52 10.79 0.18
C HIS A 48 1.64 9.56 -0.72
N PRO A 49 0.84 9.46 -1.80
CA PRO A 49 0.81 8.28 -2.67
C PRO A 49 2.12 7.93 -3.39
N GLN A 50 3.11 8.84 -3.38
CA GLN A 50 4.45 8.63 -3.93
C GLN A 50 5.43 8.00 -2.93
N HIS A 51 5.03 7.82 -1.67
CA HIS A 51 5.83 7.14 -0.67
C HIS A 51 5.79 5.63 -0.91
N LEU A 52 6.91 5.07 -1.36
CA LEU A 52 7.07 3.66 -1.68
C LEU A 52 7.99 3.03 -0.62
N GLU A 53 7.48 2.20 0.27
CA GLU A 53 8.33 1.64 1.34
C GLU A 53 9.21 0.47 0.85
N PHE A 54 8.74 -0.28 -0.15
CA PHE A 54 9.40 -1.49 -0.61
C PHE A 54 10.35 -1.22 -1.80
N GLU A 55 11.55 -1.80 -1.75
CA GLU A 55 12.55 -1.69 -2.83
C GLU A 55 12.01 -2.06 -4.22
N TYR A 56 11.16 -3.09 -4.30
CA TYR A 56 10.59 -3.50 -5.59
C TYR A 56 9.64 -2.45 -6.16
N THR A 57 8.83 -1.78 -5.32
CA THR A 57 7.93 -0.72 -5.78
C THR A 57 8.71 0.51 -6.20
N HIS A 58 9.79 0.87 -5.49
CA HIS A 58 10.73 1.91 -5.94
C HIS A 58 11.29 1.64 -7.33
N ARG A 59 11.73 0.40 -7.61
CA ARG A 59 12.25 0.02 -8.93
C ARG A 59 11.18 0.09 -10.02
N LEU A 60 9.94 -0.32 -9.71
CA LEU A 60 8.81 -0.20 -10.63
C LEU A 60 8.45 1.27 -10.89
N GLY A 61 8.44 2.13 -9.86
CA GLY A 61 8.22 3.57 -9.99
C GLY A 61 9.27 4.22 -10.89
N HIS A 62 10.55 3.93 -10.64
CA HIS A 62 11.63 4.43 -11.48
C HIS A 62 11.50 4.00 -12.95
N ARG A 63 11.05 2.75 -13.19
CA ARG A 63 10.78 2.30 -14.55
C ARG A 63 9.59 3.05 -15.16
N ALA A 64 8.53 3.30 -14.40
CA ALA A 64 7.38 4.06 -14.86
C ALA A 64 7.79 5.50 -15.26
N ASP A 65 8.66 6.14 -14.49
CA ASP A 65 9.16 7.50 -14.76
C ASP A 65 10.00 7.61 -16.05
N THR A 66 10.53 6.49 -16.56
CA THR A 66 11.48 6.48 -17.69
C THR A 66 10.91 5.94 -18.99
N VAL A 67 9.70 5.37 -18.99
CA VAL A 67 9.10 4.77 -20.19
C VAL A 67 8.30 5.75 -21.07
N ALA A 68 7.96 6.93 -20.56
CA ALA A 68 7.28 7.98 -21.32
C ALA A 68 7.62 9.39 -20.77
N PRO A 69 7.35 10.46 -21.54
CA PRO A 69 7.46 11.83 -21.02
C PRO A 69 6.55 12.07 -19.79
N PRO A 70 6.90 13.02 -18.92
CA PRO A 70 6.09 13.35 -17.76
C PRO A 70 4.76 14.00 -18.19
N GLY A 71 3.67 13.64 -17.49
CA GLY A 71 2.34 14.25 -17.67
C GLY A 71 1.29 13.30 -18.27
N PRO A 72 1.50 12.73 -19.47
CA PRO A 72 0.56 11.77 -20.05
C PRO A 72 0.40 10.51 -19.18
N PRO A 73 -0.83 9.99 -19.02
CA PRO A 73 -1.06 8.73 -18.32
C PRO A 73 -0.45 7.56 -19.09
N LEU A 74 0.14 6.62 -18.35
CA LEU A 74 0.63 5.35 -18.91
C LEU A 74 -0.51 4.35 -19.02
N ALA A 75 -0.59 3.63 -20.14
CA ALA A 75 -1.37 2.41 -20.22
C ALA A 75 -0.57 1.26 -19.60
N VAL A 76 -1.04 0.71 -18.47
CA VAL A 76 -0.32 -0.30 -17.68
C VAL A 76 -1.20 -1.53 -17.46
N LEU A 77 -0.59 -2.71 -17.59
CA LEU A 77 -1.14 -3.97 -17.12
C LEU A 77 -0.35 -4.41 -15.88
N HIS A 78 -1.02 -4.47 -14.73
CA HIS A 78 -0.46 -5.04 -13.50
C HIS A 78 -0.99 -6.47 -13.35
N LEU A 79 -0.09 -7.46 -13.45
CA LEU A 79 -0.39 -8.85 -13.13
C LEU A 79 0.04 -9.07 -11.69
N GLY A 80 -0.95 -9.23 -10.81
CA GLY A 80 -0.79 -9.29 -9.35
C GLY A 80 0.31 -10.23 -8.88
#